data_AF-A0A964XR72-F1
#
_entry.id   AF-A0A964XR72-F1
#
_cell.length_a   1.000
_cell.length_b   1.000
_cell.length_c   1.000
_cell.angle_alpha   90.00
_cell.angle_beta   90.00
_cell.angle_gamma   90.00
#
_symmetry.space_group_name_H-M   'P 1'
#
loop_
_entity.id
_entity.type
_entity.pdbx_description
1 polymer ?
#
loop_
_entity_poly.entity_id
_entity_poly.type
_entity_poly.pdbx_seq_one_letter_code
_entity_poly.pdbx_strand_id
1 'polypeptide(L)'
;EGVQSAAANYAAALGSDGMFSTGTRHDIVDSLYTRDAAAKLQGPMDKAYSPDFLGQMGLDENGKAPKGSTFVSRTIPVGTKVAQYSNDRARVSVWYTGLIGMSGSNSTDPVRTTWKTWTFDLSWTAGDWKITKDSQKDGPAPVPGDESAATSKDISEAVEQYGGFTYAR
;
A
#
# COMPACT_ATOMS: atom_id res chain seq x y z
N GLU A 1 20.78 -6.04 -1.53
CA GLU A 1 19.99 -5.10 -2.37
C GLU A 1 18.74 -5.74 -2.99
N GLY A 2 18.82 -6.89 -3.67
CA GLY A 2 17.64 -7.51 -4.32
C GLY A 2 16.41 -7.71 -3.41
N VAL A 3 16.58 -8.32 -2.23
CA VAL A 3 15.45 -8.57 -1.31
C VAL A 3 14.88 -7.30 -0.65
N GLN A 4 15.72 -6.29 -0.45
CA GLN A 4 15.29 -5.00 0.09
C GLN A 4 14.48 -4.21 -0.93
N SER A 5 14.93 -4.23 -2.20
CA SER A 5 14.18 -3.65 -3.32
C SER A 5 12.84 -4.35 -3.51
N ALA A 6 12.82 -5.68 -3.48
CA ALA A 6 11.59 -6.47 -3.51
C ALA A 6 10.63 -6.05 -2.38
N ALA A 7 11.09 -6.01 -1.13
CA ALA A 7 10.27 -5.61 0.02
C ALA A 7 9.71 -4.17 -0.12
N ALA A 8 10.53 -3.22 -0.58
CA ALA A 8 10.09 -1.84 -0.80
C ALA A 8 9.00 -1.76 -1.87
N ASN A 9 9.16 -2.48 -2.98
CA ASN A 9 8.16 -2.53 -4.04
C ASN A 9 6.87 -3.22 -3.60
N TYR A 10 6.96 -4.27 -2.78
CA TYR A 10 5.79 -4.93 -2.23
C TYR A 10 5.00 -4.01 -1.32
N ALA A 11 5.67 -3.22 -0.47
CA ALA A 11 5.02 -2.21 0.35
C ALA A 11 4.29 -1.15 -0.51
N ALA A 12 4.91 -0.70 -1.60
CA ALA A 12 4.29 0.26 -2.52
C ALA A 12 3.02 -0.32 -3.17
N ALA A 13 3.07 -1.55 -3.67
CA ALA A 13 1.92 -2.22 -4.29
C ALA A 13 0.80 -2.52 -3.29
N LEU A 14 1.13 -3.07 -2.12
CA LEU A 14 0.17 -3.38 -1.05
C LEU A 14 -0.45 -2.15 -0.38
N GLY A 15 0.18 -0.99 -0.52
CA GLY A 15 -0.33 0.28 -0.03
C GLY A 15 -0.87 1.19 -1.14
N SER A 16 -1.18 0.62 -2.31
CA SER A 16 -1.77 1.34 -3.45
C SER A 16 -3.29 1.37 -3.39
N ASP A 17 -3.89 2.27 -4.17
CA ASP A 17 -5.32 2.33 -4.44
C ASP A 17 -5.86 1.07 -5.13
N GLY A 18 -5.00 0.35 -5.87
CA GLY A 18 -5.33 -0.95 -6.45
C GLY A 18 -5.85 -1.97 -5.44
N MET A 19 -5.46 -1.88 -4.17
CA MET A 19 -5.97 -2.76 -3.12
C MET A 19 -7.46 -2.57 -2.81
N PHE A 20 -8.04 -1.43 -3.18
CA PHE A 20 -9.43 -1.09 -2.89
C PHE A 20 -10.40 -1.61 -3.95
N SER A 21 -9.90 -2.03 -5.12
CA SER A 21 -10.69 -2.75 -6.12
C SER A 21 -10.47 -4.25 -5.99
N THR A 22 -11.54 -5.05 -5.95
CA THR A 22 -11.42 -6.50 -5.68
C THR A 22 -10.58 -7.27 -6.72
N GLY A 23 -10.72 -6.97 -8.01
CA GLY A 23 -9.93 -7.64 -9.05
C GLY A 23 -8.44 -7.34 -8.92
N THR A 24 -8.09 -6.05 -8.87
CA THR A 24 -6.70 -5.59 -8.71
C THR A 24 -6.10 -6.04 -7.37
N ARG A 25 -6.90 -5.96 -6.29
CA ARG A 25 -6.96 -6.88 -5.14
C ARG A 25 -6.19 -8.17 -5.31
N HIS A 26 -6.92 -9.09 -5.93
CA HIS A 26 -6.53 -10.47 -6.06
C HIS A 26 -5.25 -10.60 -6.87
N ASP A 27 -5.11 -9.81 -7.95
CA ASP A 27 -3.92 -9.81 -8.81
C ASP A 27 -2.65 -9.39 -8.07
N ILE A 28 -2.72 -8.36 -7.22
CA ILE A 28 -1.59 -7.92 -6.39
C ILE A 28 -1.23 -9.04 -5.40
N VAL A 29 -2.21 -9.56 -4.66
CA VAL A 29 -1.97 -10.59 -3.63
C VAL A 29 -1.35 -11.85 -4.26
N ASP A 30 -1.91 -12.33 -5.36
CA ASP A 30 -1.40 -13.52 -6.06
C ASP A 30 -0.02 -13.30 -6.68
N SER A 31 0.30 -12.06 -7.05
CA SER A 31 1.61 -11.70 -7.60
C SER A 31 2.70 -11.64 -6.54
N LEU A 32 2.41 -11.18 -5.33
CA LEU A 32 3.42 -10.88 -4.32
C LEU A 32 3.63 -12.01 -3.30
N TYR A 33 2.58 -12.77 -3.00
CA TYR A 33 2.62 -13.82 -2.00
C TYR A 33 2.96 -15.19 -2.61
N THR A 34 3.43 -16.10 -1.77
CA THR A 34 3.44 -17.52 -2.13
C THR A 34 2.00 -18.00 -2.37
N ARG A 35 1.80 -18.98 -3.26
CA ARG A 35 0.47 -19.52 -3.58
C ARG A 35 -0.32 -19.90 -2.33
N ASP A 36 0.31 -20.58 -1.38
CA ASP A 36 -0.33 -21.02 -0.14
C ASP A 36 -0.70 -19.86 0.79
N ALA A 37 0.10 -18.79 0.81
CA ALA A 37 -0.21 -17.60 1.60
C ALA A 37 -1.32 -16.78 0.95
N ALA A 38 -1.26 -16.57 -0.37
CA ALA A 38 -2.31 -15.89 -1.14
C ALA A 38 -3.68 -16.56 -0.93
N ALA A 39 -3.76 -17.88 -1.12
CA ALA A 39 -5.00 -18.65 -0.94
C ALA A 39 -5.61 -18.51 0.47
N LYS A 40 -4.78 -18.30 1.50
CA LYS A 40 -5.25 -18.07 2.88
C LYS A 40 -5.65 -16.62 3.15
N LEU A 41 -5.15 -15.66 2.37
CA LEU A 41 -5.36 -14.23 2.57
C LEU A 41 -6.54 -13.66 1.79
N GLN A 42 -6.91 -14.23 0.63
CA GLN A 42 -7.98 -13.69 -0.21
C GLN A 42 -9.29 -13.47 0.57
N GLY A 43 -9.82 -14.50 1.23
CA GLY A 43 -11.06 -14.40 2.00
C GLY A 43 -11.02 -13.37 3.15
N PRO A 44 -10.01 -13.40 4.03
CA PRO A 44 -9.83 -12.37 5.05
C PRO A 44 -9.68 -10.95 4.49
N MET A 45 -8.98 -10.77 3.37
CA MET A 45 -8.83 -9.47 2.73
C MET A 45 -10.14 -8.99 2.11
N ASP A 46 -10.90 -9.85 1.43
CA ASP A 46 -12.21 -9.49 0.88
C ASP A 46 -13.19 -9.04 1.99
N LYS A 47 -13.10 -9.66 3.16
CA LYS A 47 -13.85 -9.22 4.34
C LYS A 47 -13.36 -7.88 4.89
N ALA A 48 -12.05 -7.63 4.86
CA ALA A 48 -11.46 -6.38 5.34
C ALA A 48 -11.78 -5.20 4.40
N TYR A 49 -11.78 -5.44 3.09
CA TYR A 49 -12.17 -4.48 2.05
C TYR A 49 -13.66 -4.60 1.71
N SER A 50 -14.51 -4.71 2.73
CA SER A 50 -15.96 -4.83 2.56
C SER A 50 -16.57 -3.54 1.98
N PRO A 51 -17.77 -3.62 1.35
CA PRO A 51 -18.48 -2.44 0.87
C PRO A 51 -18.69 -1.37 1.96
N ASP A 52 -18.94 -1.78 3.21
CA ASP A 52 -19.08 -0.84 4.34
C ASP A 52 -17.78 -0.08 4.61
N PHE A 53 -16.63 -0.77 4.58
CA PHE A 53 -15.33 -0.14 4.75
C PHE A 53 -15.00 0.80 3.59
N LEU A 54 -15.26 0.38 2.35
CA LEU A 54 -15.07 1.23 1.16
C LEU A 54 -15.96 2.48 1.24
N GLY A 55 -17.22 2.33 1.67
CA GLY A 55 -18.15 3.43 1.88
C GLY A 55 -17.69 4.42 2.96
N GLN A 56 -17.07 3.95 4.04
CA GLN A 56 -16.45 4.83 5.05
C GLN A 56 -15.31 5.68 4.48
N MET A 57 -14.67 5.21 3.40
CA MET A 57 -13.64 5.95 2.67
C MET A 57 -14.20 6.78 1.51
N GLY A 58 -15.53 6.83 1.37
CA GLY A 58 -16.20 7.55 0.28
C GLY A 58 -16.12 6.84 -1.07
N LEU A 59 -15.73 5.57 -1.12
CA LEU A 59 -15.65 4.78 -2.34
C LEU A 59 -16.93 4.00 -2.58
N ASP A 60 -17.20 3.67 -3.85
CA ASP A 60 -18.23 2.69 -4.20
C ASP A 60 -17.77 1.24 -3.92
N GLU A 61 -18.67 0.28 -4.14
CA GLU A 61 -18.39 -1.16 -3.94
C GLU A 61 -17.28 -1.72 -4.84
N ASN A 62 -16.92 -1.00 -5.90
CA ASN A 62 -15.84 -1.36 -6.82
C ASN A 62 -14.51 -0.66 -6.45
N GLY A 63 -14.49 0.10 -5.36
CA GLY A 63 -13.34 0.86 -4.88
C GLY A 63 -13.12 2.18 -5.65
N LYS A 64 -14.13 2.71 -6.34
CA LYS A 64 -14.00 3.93 -7.13
C LYS A 64 -14.44 5.17 -6.36
N ALA A 65 -13.68 6.25 -6.56
CA ALA A 65 -14.02 7.56 -6.02
C ALA A 65 -15.25 8.16 -6.75
N PRO A 66 -16.01 9.05 -6.08
CA PRO A 66 -17.09 9.80 -6.71
C PRO A 66 -16.58 10.68 -7.86
N LYS A 67 -17.46 10.99 -8.82
CA LYS A 67 -17.10 11.86 -9.94
C LYS A 67 -16.61 13.23 -9.45
N GLY A 68 -15.44 13.65 -9.93
CA GLY A 68 -14.81 14.91 -9.53
C GLY A 68 -13.98 14.82 -8.25
N SER A 69 -13.81 13.62 -7.70
CA SER A 69 -12.90 13.33 -6.61
C SER A 69 -11.81 12.34 -7.04
N THR A 70 -10.66 12.44 -6.40
CA THR A 70 -9.51 11.57 -6.56
C THR A 70 -9.21 10.92 -5.23
N PHE A 71 -9.39 9.60 -5.16
CA PHE A 71 -8.94 8.83 -4.01
C PHE A 71 -7.42 8.65 -4.08
N VAL A 72 -6.76 8.84 -2.94
CA VAL A 72 -5.31 8.70 -2.82
C VAL A 72 -5.03 7.61 -1.82
N SER A 73 -4.29 6.60 -2.25
CA SER A 73 -3.63 5.63 -1.37
C SER A 73 -2.28 5.29 -1.97
N ARG A 74 -1.20 5.76 -1.33
CA ARG A 74 0.17 5.60 -1.81
C ARG A 74 1.08 5.28 -0.65
N THR A 75 1.91 4.25 -0.79
CA THR A 75 2.99 3.95 0.15
C THR A 75 4.33 4.35 -0.43
N ILE A 76 5.10 5.11 0.34
CA ILE A 76 6.40 5.69 -0.04
C ILE A 76 7.47 5.13 0.91
N PRO A 77 8.19 4.06 0.50
CA PRO A 77 9.29 3.52 1.29
C PRO A 77 10.36 4.58 1.55
N VAL A 78 10.70 4.80 2.83
CA VAL A 78 11.76 5.72 3.25
C VAL A 78 13.06 4.95 3.48
N GLY A 79 12.96 3.71 3.99
CA GLY A 79 14.13 2.86 4.20
C GLY A 79 13.77 1.40 4.47
N THR A 80 14.76 0.53 4.34
CA THR A 80 14.59 -0.90 4.61
C THR A 80 15.64 -1.41 5.59
N LYS A 81 15.31 -2.44 6.35
CA LYS A 81 16.21 -3.13 7.27
C LYS A 81 16.06 -4.64 7.12
N VAL A 82 17.15 -5.33 6.80
CA VAL A 82 17.20 -6.79 6.79
C VAL A 82 17.45 -7.27 8.22
N ALA A 83 16.51 -8.06 8.76
CA ALA A 83 16.64 -8.66 10.09
C ALA A 83 17.20 -10.08 10.04
N GLN A 84 16.90 -10.83 8.98
CA GLN A 84 17.38 -12.19 8.74
C GLN A 84 17.56 -12.42 7.24
N TYR A 85 18.57 -13.19 6.86
CA TYR A 85 18.84 -13.50 5.45
C TYR A 85 19.55 -14.84 5.29
N SER A 86 19.06 -15.65 4.36
CA SER A 86 19.69 -16.85 3.79
C SER A 86 19.50 -16.84 2.27
N ASN A 87 19.98 -17.87 1.59
CA ASN A 87 19.82 -18.01 0.14
C ASN A 87 18.35 -18.09 -0.30
N ASP A 88 17.47 -18.61 0.57
CA ASP A 88 16.08 -18.94 0.25
C ASP A 88 15.05 -18.24 1.16
N ARG A 89 15.48 -17.52 2.20
CA ARG A 89 14.60 -16.84 3.15
C ARG A 89 15.15 -15.48 3.55
N ALA A 90 14.26 -14.55 3.81
CA ALA A 90 14.63 -13.27 4.40
C ALA A 90 13.51 -12.73 5.28
N ARG A 91 13.89 -11.88 6.23
CA ARG A 91 12.97 -11.01 6.96
C ARG A 91 13.40 -9.57 6.76
N VAL A 92 12.54 -8.77 6.14
CA VAL A 92 12.83 -7.37 5.82
C VAL A 92 11.75 -6.48 6.38
N SER A 93 12.14 -5.44 7.11
CA SER A 93 11.24 -4.36 7.50
C SER A 93 11.38 -3.18 6.56
N VAL A 94 10.27 -2.54 6.23
CA VAL A 94 10.17 -1.33 5.40
C VAL A 94 9.55 -0.24 6.27
N TRP A 95 10.30 0.82 6.55
CA TRP A 95 9.78 2.02 7.17
C TRP A 95 9.31 2.97 6.08
N TYR A 96 8.06 3.44 6.17
CA TYR A 96 7.43 4.19 5.09
C TYR A 96 6.47 5.25 5.62
N THR A 97 6.24 6.25 4.77
CA THR A 97 5.12 7.17 4.90
C THR A 97 4.05 6.83 3.85
N GLY A 98 2.78 6.97 4.21
CA GLY A 98 1.66 6.75 3.30
C GLY A 98 0.86 8.02 3.09
N LEU A 99 0.44 8.31 1.86
CA LEU A 99 -0.59 9.31 1.57
C LEU A 99 -1.93 8.60 1.47
N ILE A 100 -2.90 9.01 2.28
CA ILE A 100 -4.24 8.42 2.24
C ILE A 100 -5.31 9.49 2.44
N GLY A 101 -6.40 9.39 1.67
CA GLY A 101 -7.59 10.21 1.82
C GLY A 101 -8.23 10.50 0.46
N MET A 102 -9.13 11.48 0.44
CA MET A 102 -9.85 11.88 -0.76
C MET A 102 -9.62 13.35 -1.07
N SER A 103 -9.28 13.61 -2.32
CA SER A 103 -9.20 14.95 -2.88
C SER A 103 -10.43 15.25 -3.70
N GLY A 104 -11.05 16.41 -3.54
CA GLY A 104 -12.23 16.83 -4.30
C GLY A 104 -12.96 17.97 -3.58
N SER A 105 -13.71 18.80 -4.31
CA SER A 105 -14.32 20.03 -3.77
C SER A 105 -15.28 19.81 -2.60
N ASN A 106 -15.86 18.60 -2.51
CA ASN A 106 -16.79 18.20 -1.45
C ASN A 106 -16.19 17.13 -0.52
N SER A 107 -14.87 16.87 -0.58
CA SER A 107 -14.23 15.88 0.27
C SER A 107 -14.23 16.33 1.74
N THR A 108 -14.65 15.44 2.63
CA THR A 108 -14.55 15.61 4.09
C THR A 108 -13.41 14.79 4.69
N ASP A 109 -12.66 14.04 3.87
CA ASP A 109 -11.51 13.23 4.27
C ASP A 109 -10.25 13.72 3.53
N PRO A 110 -9.59 14.78 4.01
CA PRO A 110 -8.45 15.34 3.32
C PRO A 110 -7.27 14.35 3.27
N VAL A 111 -6.49 14.42 2.19
CA VAL A 111 -5.29 13.58 2.04
C VAL A 111 -4.27 13.93 3.12
N ARG A 112 -3.86 12.93 3.89
CA ARG A 112 -2.94 13.06 5.02
C ARG A 112 -1.81 12.05 4.94
N THR A 113 -0.72 12.34 5.65
CA THR A 113 0.39 11.40 5.83
C THR A 113 0.14 10.44 6.98
N THR A 114 0.52 9.18 6.80
CA THR A 114 0.66 8.18 7.86
C THR A 114 2.13 7.75 7.95
N TRP A 115 2.53 7.19 9.09
CA TRP A 115 3.88 6.64 9.30
C TRP A 115 3.77 5.26 9.90
N LYS A 116 4.38 4.28 9.23
CA LYS A 116 4.23 2.87 9.56
C LYS A 116 5.51 2.10 9.25
N THR A 117 5.61 0.91 9.83
CA THR A 117 6.64 -0.07 9.49
C THR A 117 5.95 -1.37 9.06
N TRP A 118 6.20 -1.80 7.83
CA TRP A 118 5.83 -3.13 7.34
C TRP A 118 6.98 -4.11 7.61
N THR A 119 6.69 -5.34 7.99
CA THR A 119 7.68 -6.42 8.07
C THR A 119 7.21 -7.59 7.21
N PHE A 120 8.08 -8.06 6.32
CA PHE A 120 7.83 -9.17 5.41
C PHE A 120 8.73 -10.35 5.75
N ASP A 121 8.13 -11.52 5.87
CA ASP A 121 8.80 -12.81 5.82
C ASP A 121 8.73 -13.33 4.38
N LEU A 122 9.91 -13.48 3.77
CA LEU A 122 10.07 -13.76 2.35
C LEU A 122 10.70 -15.13 2.13
N SER A 123 10.29 -15.80 1.06
CA SER A 123 10.94 -17.01 0.54
C SER A 123 11.29 -16.84 -0.92
N TRP A 124 12.47 -17.31 -1.34
CA TRP A 124 12.84 -17.36 -2.75
C TRP A 124 12.21 -18.60 -3.39
N THR A 125 11.36 -18.40 -4.38
CA THR A 125 10.68 -19.50 -5.09
C THR A 125 10.47 -19.15 -6.56
N ALA A 126 10.70 -20.12 -7.44
CA ALA A 126 10.54 -19.97 -8.88
C ALA A 126 11.26 -18.72 -9.47
N GLY A 127 12.42 -18.34 -8.90
CA GLY A 127 13.23 -17.22 -9.39
C GLY A 127 12.81 -15.84 -8.88
N ASP A 128 11.92 -15.76 -7.89
CA ASP A 128 11.48 -14.49 -7.31
C ASP A 128 11.36 -14.58 -5.78
N TRP A 129 11.48 -13.45 -5.08
CA TRP A 129 11.08 -13.37 -3.69
C TRP A 129 9.55 -13.40 -3.62
N LYS A 130 8.99 -14.09 -2.63
CA LYS A 130 7.55 -14.11 -2.37
C LYS A 130 7.26 -13.96 -0.90
N ILE A 131 6.19 -13.24 -0.57
CA ILE A 131 5.73 -13.06 0.79
C ILE A 131 5.09 -14.36 1.28
N THR A 132 5.61 -14.88 2.39
CA THR A 132 5.01 -16.00 3.12
C THR A 132 4.11 -15.50 4.25
N LYS A 133 4.47 -14.35 4.83
CA LYS A 133 3.75 -13.68 5.90
C LYS A 133 4.20 -12.22 5.95
N ASP A 134 3.31 -11.35 6.38
CA ASP A 134 3.64 -9.98 6.69
C ASP A 134 2.95 -9.50 7.97
N SER A 135 3.43 -8.39 8.50
CA SER A 135 2.80 -7.66 9.60
C SER A 135 3.12 -6.18 9.52
N GLN A 136 2.27 -5.36 10.12
CA GLN A 136 2.43 -3.91 10.12
C GLN A 136 2.28 -3.37 11.54
N LYS A 137 2.99 -2.29 11.83
CA LYS A 137 2.80 -1.48 13.03
C LYS A 137 2.86 0.00 12.68
N ASP A 138 2.27 0.81 13.54
CA ASP A 138 2.37 2.26 13.42
C ASP A 138 3.77 2.76 13.83
N GLY A 139 4.18 3.83 13.16
CA GLY A 139 5.42 4.55 13.40
C GLY A 139 6.72 3.75 13.14
N PRO A 140 7.86 4.29 13.61
CA PRO A 140 7.98 5.60 14.27
C PRO A 140 7.63 6.75 13.30
N ALA A 141 6.91 7.76 13.78
CA ALA A 141 6.65 8.98 13.01
C ALA A 141 7.69 10.04 13.40
N PRO A 142 8.28 10.77 12.43
CA PRO A 142 9.00 12.00 12.76
C PRO A 142 8.02 13.04 13.31
N VAL A 143 8.55 14.08 13.95
CA VAL A 143 7.73 15.22 14.38
C VAL A 143 7.06 15.83 13.14
N PRO A 144 5.74 16.04 13.15
CA PRO A 144 5.05 16.70 12.04
C PRO A 144 5.61 18.12 11.83
N GLY A 145 5.83 18.50 10.57
CA GLY A 145 6.10 19.89 10.22
C GLY A 145 4.84 20.75 10.33
N ASP A 146 5.01 22.05 10.52
CA ASP A 146 3.93 23.04 10.49
C ASP A 146 3.73 23.54 9.05
N GLU A 147 3.21 22.67 8.20
CA GLU A 147 2.95 22.95 6.78
C GLU A 147 1.49 23.34 6.59
N SER A 148 1.25 24.39 5.79
CA SER A 148 -0.12 24.74 5.38
C SER A 148 -0.72 23.64 4.51
N ALA A 149 -1.96 23.26 4.77
CA ALA A 149 -2.66 22.27 3.97
C ALA A 149 -2.81 22.74 2.51
N ALA A 150 -2.41 21.89 1.56
CA ALA A 150 -2.62 22.14 0.13
C ALA A 150 -4.10 22.11 -0.22
N THR A 151 -4.48 22.79 -1.32
CA THR A 151 -5.86 22.72 -1.81
C THR A 151 -6.13 21.35 -2.42
N SER A 152 -7.40 20.92 -2.44
CA SER A 152 -7.79 19.69 -3.13
C SER A 152 -7.48 19.73 -4.63
N LYS A 153 -7.47 20.91 -5.25
CA LYS A 153 -7.07 21.02 -6.66
C LYS A 153 -5.60 20.65 -6.83
N ASP A 154 -4.72 21.25 -6.02
CA ASP A 154 -3.27 21.01 -6.11
C ASP A 154 -2.92 19.54 -5.85
N ILE A 155 -3.56 18.91 -4.86
CA ILE A 155 -3.35 17.48 -4.57
C ILE A 155 -3.82 16.59 -5.71
N SER A 156 -4.99 16.88 -6.31
CA SER A 156 -5.50 16.08 -7.43
C SER A 156 -4.56 16.17 -8.64
N GLU A 157 -4.12 17.38 -8.98
CA GLU A 157 -3.17 17.62 -10.07
C GLU A 157 -1.83 16.90 -9.81
N ALA A 158 -1.32 16.93 -8.59
CA ALA A 158 -0.11 16.20 -8.22
C ALA A 158 -0.28 14.68 -8.36
N VAL A 159 -1.43 14.13 -7.95
CA VAL A 159 -1.70 12.69 -8.07
C VAL A 159 -1.77 12.25 -9.54
N GLU A 160 -2.38 13.06 -10.40
CA GLU A 160 -2.48 12.78 -11.84
C GLU A 160 -1.14 12.92 -12.56
N GLN A 161 -0.36 13.94 -12.23
CA GLN A 161 0.90 14.25 -12.92
C GLN A 161 2.08 13.40 -12.43
N TYR A 162 2.11 13.08 -11.13
CA TYR A 162 3.12 12.22 -10.53
C TYR A 162 2.53 10.83 -10.34
N GLY A 163 2.71 9.97 -11.35
CA GLY A 163 2.26 8.58 -11.33
C GLY A 163 2.76 7.81 -10.11
N GLY A 164 1.96 6.85 -9.64
CA GLY A 164 2.34 5.98 -8.53
C GLY A 164 3.45 4.99 -8.92
N PHE A 165 4.26 4.59 -7.96
CA PHE A 165 5.21 3.49 -8.16
C PHE A 165 4.45 2.19 -8.31
N THR A 166 4.66 1.50 -9.44
CA THR A 166 4.12 0.16 -9.68
C THR A 166 5.26 -0.85 -9.59
N TYR A 167 4.98 -2.01 -9.01
CA TYR A 167 5.91 -3.13 -9.06
C TYR A 167 5.86 -3.76 -10.45
N ALA A 168 6.87 -3.46 -11.26
CA ALA A 168 7.10 -4.13 -12.55
C ALA A 168 7.82 -5.47 -12.32
N ARG A 169 7.34 -6.52 -12.99
CA ARG A 169 8.01 -7.82 -13.08
C ARG A 169 9.18 -7.78 -14.04
#